data_AF-A0A0R2V4P2-F1
#
_entry.id   AF-A0A0R2V4P2-F1
#
_cell.length_a   1.000
_cell.length_b   1.000
_cell.length_c   1.000
_cell.angle_alpha   90.00
_cell.angle_beta   90.00
_cell.angle_gamma   90.00
#
_symmetry.space_group_name_H-M   'P 1'
#
loop_
_entity.id
_entity.type
_entity.pdbx_description
1 polymer ?
#
loop_
_entity_poly.entity_id
_entity_poly.type
_entity_poly.pdbx_seq_one_letter_code
_entity_poly.pdbx_strand_id
1 'polypeptide(L)'
;DIISEQSQPKIISKENNTTFIKKINEGVSKRFSMPDRRKGYIQKATIGNHKVYLHTGEYEDGKIGEIFIDTSKEGELVKALMNNFAIAISLGLQYGVPLDEFISAYVDTKFEPSGKVHGNDRIMSASSILDYIFRELAISYQNREDLAHTPAIGGSDRSSPEEENTEDQNQLLKIVKDITSKGFVRNNYKKNLVDLSDIKINLKGKK
;
A
#
# COMPACT_ATOMS: atom_id res chain seq x y z
N ASP A 1 -35.44 34.46 -34.59
CA ASP A 1 -35.29 33.00 -34.47
C ASP A 1 -33.85 32.57 -34.66
N ILE A 2 -33.50 31.49 -33.98
CA ILE A 2 -32.18 31.06 -33.53
C ILE A 2 -31.30 30.60 -34.72
N ILE A 3 -30.07 31.12 -34.80
CA ILE A 3 -29.04 30.66 -35.74
C ILE A 3 -28.44 29.36 -35.18
N SER A 4 -28.61 28.24 -35.88
CA SER A 4 -28.02 26.96 -35.49
C SER A 4 -26.57 26.86 -35.98
N GLU A 5 -25.60 26.96 -35.07
CA GLU A 5 -24.22 26.57 -35.35
C GLU A 5 -24.14 25.04 -35.54
N GLN A 6 -23.84 24.61 -36.76
CA GLN A 6 -23.51 23.21 -37.03
C GLN A 6 -22.10 22.91 -36.52
N SER A 7 -22.01 22.15 -35.44
CA SER A 7 -20.75 21.64 -34.90
C SER A 7 -20.14 20.61 -35.88
N GLN A 8 -19.12 21.00 -36.63
CA GLN A 8 -18.34 20.05 -37.42
C GLN A 8 -17.53 19.13 -36.49
N PRO A 9 -17.48 17.81 -36.75
CA PRO A 9 -16.68 16.90 -35.95
C PRO A 9 -15.19 17.17 -36.20
N LYS A 10 -14.44 17.48 -35.13
CA LYS A 10 -12.97 17.56 -35.19
C LYS A 10 -12.42 16.20 -35.59
N ILE A 11 -11.94 16.09 -36.83
CA ILE A 11 -11.18 14.93 -37.29
C ILE A 11 -9.82 14.97 -36.58
N ILE A 12 -9.67 14.15 -35.54
CA ILE A 12 -8.40 13.93 -34.85
C ILE A 12 -7.50 13.13 -35.80
N SER A 13 -6.34 13.69 -36.14
CA SER A 13 -5.37 13.12 -37.07
C SER A 13 -4.85 11.74 -36.61
N LYS A 14 -4.89 10.76 -37.51
CA LYS A 14 -4.51 9.35 -37.27
C LYS A 14 -3.06 9.17 -36.76
N GLU A 15 -2.16 10.12 -37.02
CA GLU A 15 -0.75 10.04 -36.63
C GLU A 15 -0.51 10.15 -35.11
N ASN A 16 -1.36 10.90 -34.40
CA ASN A 16 -1.27 11.05 -32.96
C ASN A 16 -1.63 9.75 -32.22
N ASN A 17 -2.53 8.96 -32.80
CA ASN A 17 -2.92 7.66 -32.24
C ASN A 17 -1.78 6.65 -32.30
N THR A 18 -0.99 6.60 -33.37
CA THR A 18 0.11 5.63 -33.50
C THR A 18 1.21 5.82 -32.46
N THR A 19 1.58 7.06 -32.15
CA THR A 19 2.62 7.35 -31.15
C THR A 19 2.11 7.09 -29.73
N PHE A 20 0.83 7.38 -29.46
CA PHE A 20 0.18 7.07 -28.19
C PHE A 20 0.03 5.55 -27.98
N ILE A 21 -0.41 4.83 -29.01
CA ILE A 21 -0.51 3.36 -29.02
C ILE A 21 0.87 2.69 -28.86
N LYS A 22 1.93 3.25 -29.48
CA LYS A 22 3.31 2.78 -29.26
C LYS A 22 3.77 3.00 -27.81
N LYS A 23 3.55 4.20 -27.23
CA LYS A 23 3.89 4.46 -25.82
C LYS A 23 3.13 3.56 -24.85
N ILE A 24 1.85 3.29 -25.12
CA ILE A 24 1.05 2.34 -24.33
C ILE A 24 1.63 0.93 -24.48
N ASN A 25 1.91 0.47 -25.69
CA ASN A 25 2.49 -0.86 -25.91
C ASN A 25 3.88 -1.02 -25.29
N GLU A 26 4.73 0.00 -25.35
CA GLU A 26 6.05 0.01 -24.73
C GLU A 26 5.98 0.02 -23.20
N GLY A 27 5.00 0.72 -22.62
CA GLY A 27 4.76 0.74 -21.18
C GLY A 27 4.15 -0.56 -20.64
N VAL A 28 3.30 -1.24 -21.43
CA VAL A 28 2.69 -2.53 -21.05
C VAL A 28 3.67 -3.70 -21.25
N SER A 29 4.63 -3.57 -22.15
CA SER A 29 5.59 -4.65 -22.47
C SER A 29 6.84 -4.67 -21.59
N LYS A 30 7.11 -3.61 -20.82
CA LYS A 30 8.34 -3.51 -20.04
C LYS A 30 8.08 -3.64 -18.55
N ARG A 31 8.60 -4.73 -17.96
CA ARG A 31 8.62 -4.94 -16.51
C ARG A 31 9.30 -3.76 -15.82
N PHE A 32 8.63 -3.14 -14.86
CA PHE A 32 9.19 -2.12 -13.98
C PHE A 32 10.08 -2.79 -12.93
N SER A 33 11.39 -2.82 -13.20
CA SER A 33 12.37 -3.39 -12.27
C SER A 33 12.32 -2.70 -10.92
N MET A 34 12.35 -3.50 -9.85
CA MET A 34 12.47 -3.00 -8.49
C MET A 34 13.90 -2.48 -8.23
N PRO A 35 14.07 -1.40 -7.43
CA PRO A 35 15.37 -1.00 -6.94
C PRO A 35 16.05 -2.11 -6.12
N ASP A 36 17.39 -2.17 -6.16
CA ASP A 36 18.18 -3.12 -5.37
C ASP A 36 17.95 -2.92 -3.87
N ARG A 37 17.92 -1.66 -3.43
CA ARG A 37 17.54 -1.26 -2.08
C ARG A 37 16.19 -0.57 -2.15
N ARG A 38 15.20 -1.15 -1.49
CA ARG A 38 13.80 -0.70 -1.52
C ARG A 38 13.26 -0.55 -0.12
N LYS A 39 12.23 0.27 0.04
CA LYS A 39 11.50 0.41 1.30
C LYS A 39 10.44 -0.69 1.40
N GLY A 40 9.91 -0.87 2.60
CA GLY A 40 8.85 -1.82 2.86
C GLY A 40 8.59 -1.95 4.35
N TYR A 41 7.60 -2.76 4.69
CA TYR A 41 7.35 -3.15 6.07
C TYR A 41 7.12 -4.65 6.18
N ILE A 42 7.22 -5.14 7.41
CA ILE A 42 6.93 -6.51 7.76
C ILE A 42 5.78 -6.49 8.75
N GLN A 43 4.68 -7.13 8.39
CA GLN A 43 3.52 -7.29 9.25
C GLN A 43 3.40 -8.75 9.67
N LYS A 44 3.56 -8.98 10.96
CA LYS A 44 3.24 -10.25 11.59
C LYS A 44 1.78 -10.23 12.04
N ALA A 45 1.02 -11.25 11.66
CA ALA A 45 -0.32 -11.46 12.18
C ALA A 45 -0.55 -12.92 12.53
N THR A 46 -1.55 -13.17 13.36
CA THR A 46 -2.05 -14.51 13.66
C THR A 46 -3.52 -14.56 13.31
N ILE A 47 -3.91 -15.45 12.40
CA ILE A 47 -5.29 -15.67 11.96
C ILE A 47 -5.73 -17.01 12.55
N GLY A 48 -6.69 -16.98 13.46
CA GLY A 48 -6.99 -18.14 14.30
C GLY A 48 -5.74 -18.60 15.06
N ASN A 49 -5.19 -19.77 14.71
CA ASN A 49 -3.97 -20.31 15.30
C ASN A 49 -2.74 -20.28 14.36
N HIS A 50 -2.87 -19.62 13.22
CA HIS A 50 -1.88 -19.64 12.13
C HIS A 50 -1.15 -18.31 12.05
N LYS A 51 0.19 -18.34 12.12
CA LYS A 51 1.00 -17.11 12.03
C LYS A 51 1.34 -16.85 10.56
N VAL A 52 1.11 -15.62 10.14
CA VAL A 52 1.40 -15.11 8.80
C VAL A 52 2.32 -13.92 8.92
N TYR A 53 3.32 -13.85 8.04
CA TYR A 53 4.19 -12.69 7.88
C TYR A 53 4.01 -12.18 6.46
N LEU A 54 3.61 -10.93 6.35
CA LEU A 54 3.53 -10.19 5.10
C LEU A 54 4.74 -9.26 5.03
N HIS A 55 5.54 -9.41 3.99
CA HIS A 55 6.63 -8.50 3.66
C HIS A 55 6.24 -7.73 2.41
N THR A 56 6.41 -6.41 2.42
CA THR A 56 6.16 -5.59 1.23
C THR A 56 7.45 -5.00 0.70
N GLY A 57 7.52 -4.78 -0.61
CA GLY A 57 8.55 -3.97 -1.25
C GLY A 57 7.91 -2.82 -2.01
N GLU A 58 8.40 -1.61 -1.77
CA GLU A 58 7.90 -0.36 -2.36
C GLU A 58 8.91 0.21 -3.37
N TYR A 59 8.39 0.85 -4.40
CA TYR A 59 9.14 1.74 -5.27
C TYR A 59 9.50 3.04 -4.54
N GLU A 60 10.38 3.85 -5.13
CA GLU A 60 10.78 5.15 -4.56
C GLU A 60 9.60 6.12 -4.43
N ASP A 61 8.57 5.98 -5.26
CA ASP A 61 7.32 6.76 -5.21
C ASP A 61 6.32 6.27 -4.14
N GLY A 62 6.68 5.24 -3.37
CA GLY A 62 5.84 4.67 -2.30
C GLY A 62 4.72 3.76 -2.80
N LYS A 63 4.68 3.42 -4.09
CA LYS A 63 3.80 2.36 -4.60
C LYS A 63 4.35 0.99 -4.21
N ILE A 64 3.45 0.06 -3.94
CA ILE A 64 3.83 -1.34 -3.75
C ILE A 64 4.23 -1.97 -5.09
N GLY A 65 5.36 -2.67 -5.09
CA GLY A 65 5.86 -3.41 -6.25
C GLY A 65 5.97 -4.91 -6.02
N GLU A 66 5.99 -5.36 -4.78
CA GLU A 66 6.09 -6.78 -4.46
C GLU A 66 5.58 -7.10 -3.06
N ILE A 67 5.20 -8.36 -2.88
CA ILE A 67 4.80 -8.93 -1.61
C ILE A 67 5.47 -10.30 -1.44
N PHE A 68 5.78 -10.66 -0.20
CA PHE A 68 6.17 -12.01 0.20
C PHE A 68 5.29 -12.46 1.36
N ILE A 69 4.96 -13.75 1.36
CA ILE A 69 4.03 -14.33 2.32
C ILE A 69 4.70 -15.55 2.94
N ASP A 70 4.94 -15.49 4.25
CA ASP A 70 5.44 -16.62 5.02
C ASP A 70 4.40 -17.07 6.03
N THR A 71 4.12 -18.38 6.04
CA THR A 71 3.15 -18.99 6.96
C THR A 71 3.84 -19.98 7.87
N SER A 72 3.59 -19.89 9.18
CA SER A 72 4.09 -20.86 10.15
C SER A 72 3.10 -21.99 10.36
N LYS A 73 3.61 -23.20 10.58
CA LYS A 73 2.83 -24.42 10.89
C LYS A 73 1.93 -24.93 9.75
N GLU A 74 2.09 -24.39 8.55
CA GLU A 74 1.50 -24.95 7.33
C GLU A 74 2.39 -26.04 6.72
N GLY A 75 1.76 -26.97 6.01
CA GLY A 75 2.46 -27.99 5.22
C GLY A 75 3.28 -27.39 4.08
N GLU A 76 4.27 -28.14 3.58
CA GLU A 76 5.18 -27.69 2.51
C GLU A 76 4.43 -27.28 1.23
N LEU A 77 3.37 -28.00 0.88
CA LEU A 77 2.52 -27.68 -0.27
C LEU A 77 1.90 -26.28 -0.18
N VAL A 78 1.33 -25.94 0.98
CA VAL A 78 0.68 -24.63 1.20
C VAL A 78 1.73 -23.52 1.16
N LYS A 79 2.89 -23.72 1.79
CA LYS A 79 4.00 -22.76 1.75
C LYS A 79 4.49 -22.51 0.32
N ALA A 80 4.72 -23.58 -0.45
CA ALA A 80 5.16 -23.47 -1.84
C ALA A 80 4.10 -22.73 -2.70
N LEU A 81 2.82 -23.04 -2.50
CA LEU A 81 1.73 -22.38 -3.20
C LEU A 81 1.65 -20.88 -2.84
N MET A 82 1.74 -20.52 -1.57
CA MET A 82 1.72 -19.12 -1.11
C MET A 82 2.92 -18.34 -1.63
N ASN A 83 4.12 -18.95 -1.64
CA ASN A 83 5.30 -18.32 -2.22
C ASN A 83 5.14 -18.07 -3.73
N ASN A 84 4.67 -19.07 -4.48
CA ASN A 84 4.43 -18.92 -5.92
C ASN A 84 3.33 -17.90 -6.22
N PHE A 85 2.29 -17.87 -5.39
CA PHE A 85 1.23 -16.86 -5.47
C PHE A 85 1.79 -15.45 -5.24
N ALA A 86 2.59 -15.25 -4.19
CA ALA A 86 3.22 -13.97 -3.88
C ALA A 86 4.13 -13.48 -5.03
N ILE A 87 4.88 -14.40 -5.66
CA ILE A 87 5.66 -14.11 -6.87
C ILE A 87 4.76 -13.68 -8.02
N ALA A 88 3.65 -14.36 -8.27
CA ALA A 88 2.71 -14.02 -9.34
C ALA A 88 2.10 -12.62 -9.15
N ILE A 89 1.68 -12.27 -7.92
CA ILE A 89 1.17 -10.94 -7.60
C ILE A 89 2.25 -9.88 -7.77
N SER A 90 3.47 -10.15 -7.28
CA SER A 90 4.61 -9.23 -7.42
C SER A 90 4.95 -8.97 -8.89
N LEU A 91 4.92 -10.02 -9.73
CA LEU A 91 5.09 -9.85 -11.17
C LEU A 91 3.97 -8.98 -11.76
N GLY A 92 2.70 -9.25 -11.42
CA GLY A 92 1.58 -8.46 -11.89
C GLY A 92 1.72 -6.96 -11.54
N LEU A 93 2.07 -6.65 -10.29
CA LEU A 93 2.34 -5.27 -9.85
C LEU A 93 3.48 -4.63 -10.65
N GLN A 94 4.55 -5.38 -10.93
CA GLN A 94 5.70 -4.92 -11.73
C GLN A 94 5.39 -4.77 -13.22
N TYR A 95 4.32 -5.37 -13.73
CA TYR A 95 3.79 -5.11 -15.09
C TYR A 95 2.73 -3.99 -15.10
N GLY A 96 2.51 -3.34 -13.96
CA GLY A 96 1.60 -2.20 -13.84
C GLY A 96 0.14 -2.59 -13.59
N VAL A 97 -0.14 -3.84 -13.22
CA VAL A 97 -1.48 -4.20 -12.74
C VAL A 97 -1.77 -3.40 -11.47
N PRO A 98 -2.84 -2.61 -11.43
CA PRO A 98 -3.15 -1.81 -10.26
C PRO A 98 -3.51 -2.70 -9.08
N LEU A 99 -3.02 -2.34 -7.89
CA LEU A 99 -3.29 -3.07 -6.65
C LEU A 99 -4.79 -3.28 -6.40
N ASP A 100 -5.63 -2.34 -6.84
CA ASP A 100 -7.07 -2.37 -6.62
C ASP A 100 -7.78 -3.57 -7.27
N GLU A 101 -7.27 -4.01 -8.43
CA GLU A 101 -7.79 -5.20 -9.13
C GLU A 101 -7.53 -6.45 -8.30
N PHE A 102 -6.34 -6.56 -7.70
CA PHE A 102 -6.01 -7.67 -6.81
C PHE A 102 -6.82 -7.62 -5.52
N ILE A 103 -6.99 -6.44 -4.92
CA ILE A 103 -7.84 -6.29 -3.72
C ILE A 103 -9.26 -6.77 -4.02
N SER A 104 -9.85 -6.28 -5.11
CA SER A 104 -11.22 -6.64 -5.49
C SER A 104 -11.37 -8.13 -5.82
N ALA A 105 -10.32 -8.78 -6.33
CA ALA A 105 -10.34 -10.20 -6.65
C ALA A 105 -10.22 -11.12 -5.42
N TYR A 106 -9.49 -10.70 -4.38
CA TYR A 106 -9.11 -11.59 -3.27
C TYR A 106 -9.72 -11.24 -1.91
N VAL A 107 -10.21 -10.02 -1.73
CA VAL A 107 -11.03 -9.68 -0.56
C VAL A 107 -12.30 -10.53 -0.58
N ASP A 108 -12.77 -10.92 0.60
CA ASP A 108 -13.91 -11.80 0.84
C ASP A 108 -13.75 -13.25 0.36
N THR A 109 -12.56 -13.64 -0.13
CA THR A 109 -12.27 -15.04 -0.41
C THR A 109 -12.28 -15.86 0.89
N LYS A 110 -12.94 -17.03 0.85
CA LYS A 110 -13.21 -17.85 2.04
C LYS A 110 -12.54 -19.21 1.93
N PHE A 111 -11.56 -19.45 2.79
CA PHE A 111 -10.91 -20.76 2.96
C PHE A 111 -10.07 -20.74 4.24
N GLU A 112 -9.76 -21.92 4.77
CA GLU A 112 -8.91 -22.06 5.96
C GLU A 112 -7.43 -21.81 5.63
N PRO A 113 -6.65 -21.14 6.51
CA PRO A 113 -7.03 -20.62 7.82
C PRO A 113 -7.92 -19.37 7.83
N SER A 114 -8.97 -19.39 8.66
CA SER A 114 -9.88 -18.27 8.87
C SER A 114 -10.07 -17.93 10.37
N GLY A 115 -10.63 -16.75 10.67
CA GLY A 115 -11.07 -16.39 12.02
C GLY A 115 -10.50 -15.08 12.55
N LYS A 116 -10.35 -14.99 13.87
CA LYS A 116 -9.88 -13.77 14.55
C LYS A 116 -8.42 -13.48 14.21
N VAL A 117 -8.13 -12.21 13.99
CA VAL A 117 -6.80 -11.70 13.65
C VAL A 117 -6.20 -11.04 14.89
N HIS A 118 -4.96 -11.40 15.20
CA HIS A 118 -4.15 -10.80 16.25
C HIS A 118 -2.84 -10.24 15.68
N GLY A 119 -2.34 -9.15 16.25
CA GLY A 119 -1.12 -8.48 15.78
C GLY A 119 -1.34 -7.46 14.68
N ASN A 120 -2.58 -7.30 14.20
CA ASN A 120 -3.02 -6.19 13.36
C ASN A 120 -3.95 -5.28 14.19
N ASP A 121 -3.83 -3.98 14.01
CA ASP A 121 -4.59 -2.95 14.71
C ASP A 121 -5.94 -2.61 14.07
N ARG A 122 -6.08 -2.82 12.75
CA ARG A 122 -7.25 -2.43 11.96
C ARG A 122 -8.16 -3.59 11.57
N ILE A 123 -7.59 -4.78 11.41
CA ILE A 123 -8.32 -5.98 10.97
C ILE A 123 -8.45 -6.92 12.16
N MET A 124 -9.69 -7.13 12.64
CA MET A 124 -9.98 -7.98 13.80
C MET A 124 -10.33 -9.43 13.43
N SER A 125 -10.76 -9.66 12.19
CA SER A 125 -11.09 -10.99 11.66
C SER A 125 -10.89 -11.01 10.16
N ALA A 126 -10.62 -12.20 9.61
CA ALA A 126 -10.51 -12.43 8.18
C ALA A 126 -11.13 -13.78 7.80
N SER A 127 -11.67 -13.88 6.59
CA SER A 127 -12.26 -15.12 6.08
C SER A 127 -11.25 -16.06 5.43
N SER A 128 -10.01 -15.59 5.24
CA SER A 128 -8.87 -16.39 4.80
C SER A 128 -7.55 -15.63 5.00
N ILE A 129 -6.41 -16.32 4.79
CA ILE A 129 -5.09 -15.66 4.75
C ILE A 129 -5.02 -14.60 3.64
N LEU A 130 -5.56 -14.90 2.45
CA LEU A 130 -5.51 -13.96 1.33
C LEU A 130 -6.42 -12.76 1.56
N ASP A 131 -7.64 -12.98 2.06
CA ASP A 131 -8.55 -11.90 2.47
C ASP A 131 -7.87 -10.95 3.46
N TYR A 132 -7.20 -11.48 4.49
CA TYR A 132 -6.42 -10.67 5.42
C TYR A 132 -5.33 -9.84 4.73
N ILE A 133 -4.51 -10.48 3.89
CA ILE A 133 -3.37 -9.83 3.23
C ILE A 133 -3.86 -8.70 2.32
N PHE A 134 -4.87 -8.93 1.49
CA PHE A 134 -5.35 -7.91 0.58
C PHE A 134 -6.13 -6.79 1.27
N ARG A 135 -6.84 -7.08 2.38
CA ARG A 135 -7.37 -6.01 3.25
C ARG A 135 -6.25 -5.18 3.86
N GLU A 136 -5.19 -5.80 4.34
CA GLU A 136 -4.04 -5.11 4.91
C GLU A 136 -3.37 -4.19 3.87
N LEU A 137 -3.18 -4.68 2.64
CA LEU A 137 -2.65 -3.86 1.55
C LEU A 137 -3.61 -2.73 1.14
N ALA A 138 -4.91 -2.97 1.12
CA ALA A 138 -5.92 -1.95 0.82
C ALA A 138 -5.89 -0.80 1.83
N ILE A 139 -5.87 -1.13 3.13
CA ILE A 139 -5.80 -0.14 4.19
C ILE A 139 -4.46 0.60 4.12
N SER A 140 -3.34 -0.11 3.96
CA SER A 140 -1.99 0.47 3.99
C SER A 140 -1.62 1.34 2.78
N TYR A 141 -2.09 1.01 1.58
CA TYR A 141 -1.69 1.72 0.37
C TYR A 141 -2.79 2.59 -0.25
N GLN A 142 -4.06 2.24 -0.04
CA GLN A 142 -5.21 2.95 -0.61
C GLN A 142 -6.03 3.73 0.42
N ASN A 143 -5.71 3.64 1.73
CA ASN A 143 -6.51 4.24 2.82
C ASN A 143 -7.99 3.82 2.74
N ARG A 144 -8.25 2.57 2.37
CA ARG A 144 -9.58 1.97 2.34
C ARG A 144 -10.07 1.66 3.76
N GLU A 145 -10.52 2.71 4.45
CA GLU A 145 -11.07 2.61 5.81
C GLU A 145 -12.41 1.87 5.85
N ASP A 146 -13.08 1.67 4.70
CA ASP A 146 -14.27 0.83 4.55
C ASP A 146 -14.01 -0.65 4.86
N LEU A 147 -12.76 -1.11 4.68
CA LEU A 147 -12.34 -2.47 4.97
C LEU A 147 -11.79 -2.65 6.39
N ALA A 148 -11.64 -1.56 7.15
CA ALA A 148 -11.17 -1.58 8.53
C ALA A 148 -12.31 -1.94 9.50
N HIS A 149 -12.04 -2.85 10.44
CA HIS A 149 -13.01 -3.24 11.47
C HIS A 149 -12.98 -2.30 12.67
N THR A 150 -11.85 -1.63 12.89
CA THR A 150 -11.66 -0.62 13.93
C THR A 150 -11.66 0.76 13.26
N PRO A 151 -12.31 1.79 13.85
CA PRO A 151 -12.13 3.16 13.37
C PRO A 151 -10.65 3.53 13.39
N ALA A 152 -10.25 4.48 12.53
CA ALA A 152 -8.90 5.01 12.54
C ALA A 152 -8.51 5.42 13.97
N ILE A 153 -7.43 4.82 14.49
CA ILE A 153 -6.88 5.15 15.80
C ILE A 153 -6.31 6.57 15.68
N GLY A 154 -7.13 7.56 16.03
CA GLY A 154 -6.92 8.99 15.77
C GLY A 154 -8.21 9.84 15.71
N GLY A 155 -9.41 9.23 15.82
CA GLY A 155 -10.68 9.95 15.85
C GLY A 155 -11.03 10.59 17.20
N SER A 156 -10.30 11.62 17.63
CA SER A 156 -10.82 12.72 18.48
C SER A 156 -9.81 13.86 18.65
N ASP A 157 -9.14 14.34 17.59
CA ASP A 157 -8.72 15.74 17.59
C ASP A 157 -9.79 16.53 16.86
N ARG A 158 -10.75 17.02 17.65
CA ARG A 158 -11.35 18.31 17.32
C ARG A 158 -10.18 19.24 17.04
N SER A 159 -10.18 19.83 15.85
CA SER A 159 -9.37 20.96 15.49
C SER A 159 -9.22 21.92 16.68
N SER A 160 -8.11 21.81 17.41
CA SER A 160 -7.52 22.96 18.08
C SER A 160 -6.78 23.71 16.98
N PRO A 161 -7.27 24.85 16.49
CA PRO A 161 -6.42 25.75 15.73
C PRO A 161 -5.38 26.31 16.72
N GLU A 162 -4.17 26.58 16.23
CA GLU A 162 -3.06 27.26 16.94
C GLU A 162 -2.02 26.37 17.65
N GLU A 163 -1.44 25.41 16.93
CA GLU A 163 -0.01 25.16 17.10
C GLU A 163 0.71 25.70 15.87
N GLU A 164 1.59 26.68 16.07
CA GLU A 164 2.47 27.25 15.05
C GLU A 164 3.34 26.14 14.43
N ASN A 165 2.89 25.59 13.30
CA ASN A 165 3.68 24.67 12.50
C ASN A 165 4.87 25.43 11.91
N THR A 166 6.00 25.40 12.62
CA THR A 166 7.27 25.95 12.13
C THR A 166 7.68 25.27 10.82
N GLU A 167 8.23 26.03 9.87
CA GLU A 167 8.67 25.51 8.56
C GLU A 167 9.63 24.32 8.71
N ASP A 168 10.44 24.33 9.76
CA ASP A 168 11.37 23.26 10.13
C ASP A 168 10.66 21.93 10.45
N GLN A 169 9.50 21.97 11.12
CA GLN A 169 8.70 20.78 11.38
C GLN A 169 8.12 20.23 10.07
N ASN A 170 7.56 21.10 9.22
CA ASN A 170 7.04 20.69 7.91
C ASN A 170 8.13 20.09 7.01
N GLN A 171 9.34 20.65 7.05
CA GLN A 171 10.49 20.12 6.30
C GLN A 171 10.95 18.77 6.86
N LEU A 172 10.95 18.59 8.18
CA LEU A 172 11.23 17.30 8.83
C LEU A 172 10.18 16.24 8.46
N LEU A 173 8.89 16.59 8.55
CA LEU A 173 7.79 15.71 8.17
C LEU A 173 7.92 15.23 6.72
N LYS A 174 8.37 16.11 5.81
CA LYS A 174 8.65 15.75 4.41
C LYS A 174 9.82 14.77 4.30
N ILE A 175 10.93 15.05 4.99
CA ILE A 175 12.12 14.18 5.00
C ILE A 175 11.79 12.80 5.56
N VAL A 176 11.03 12.70 6.66
CA VAL A 176 10.67 11.40 7.24
C VAL A 176 9.77 10.59 6.30
N LYS A 177 8.82 11.24 5.62
CA LYS A 177 8.00 10.58 4.58
C LYS A 177 8.87 10.05 3.42
N ASP A 178 9.88 10.81 3.03
CA ASP A 178 10.81 10.41 1.97
C ASP A 178 11.79 9.30 2.39
N ILE A 179 11.91 8.99 3.69
CA ILE A 179 12.79 7.94 4.20
C ILE A 179 12.02 6.67 4.59
N THR A 180 10.79 6.83 5.09
CA THR A 180 9.98 5.73 5.63
C THR A 180 9.07 5.11 4.56
N SER A 181 8.64 3.86 4.79
CA SER A 181 7.68 3.15 3.92
C SER A 181 6.27 3.68 4.14
N LYS A 182 5.50 3.84 3.06
CA LYS A 182 4.12 4.34 3.13
C LYS A 182 3.26 3.46 4.03
N GLY A 183 3.40 2.13 3.91
CA GLY A 183 2.67 1.17 4.73
C GLY A 183 3.09 1.17 6.21
N PHE A 184 4.37 1.46 6.51
CA PHE A 184 4.85 1.47 7.90
C PHE A 184 4.28 2.62 8.74
N VAL A 185 4.13 3.81 8.15
CA VAL A 185 3.71 5.02 8.87
C VAL A 185 2.19 5.11 9.04
N ARG A 186 1.44 4.14 8.50
CA ARG A 186 -0.03 4.06 8.59
C ARG A 186 -0.56 4.20 10.02
N ASN A 187 0.07 3.50 10.97
CA ASN A 187 -0.36 3.55 12.36
C ASN A 187 0.25 4.76 13.04
N ASN A 188 -0.52 5.84 13.14
CA ASN A 188 -0.18 6.98 14.00
C ASN A 188 0.94 7.86 13.42
N TYR A 189 0.72 8.43 12.22
CA TYR A 189 1.64 9.35 11.55
C TYR A 189 2.29 10.37 12.48
N LYS A 190 1.50 11.03 13.34
CA LYS A 190 2.05 11.99 14.31
C LYS A 190 2.91 11.30 15.36
N LYS A 191 2.44 10.25 16.03
CA LYS A 191 3.20 9.58 17.10
C LYS A 191 4.49 8.94 16.59
N ASN A 192 4.44 8.22 15.47
CA ASN A 192 5.63 7.56 14.91
C ASN A 192 6.64 8.58 14.36
N LEU A 193 6.19 9.72 13.82
CA LEU A 193 7.09 10.82 13.43
C LEU A 193 7.63 11.57 14.64
N VAL A 194 6.81 11.75 15.69
CA VAL A 194 7.22 12.38 16.95
C VAL A 194 8.32 11.55 17.62
N ASP A 195 8.13 10.23 17.71
CA ASP A 195 9.15 9.29 18.22
C ASP A 195 10.46 9.40 17.40
N LEU A 196 10.39 9.60 16.09
CA LEU A 196 11.56 9.80 15.22
C LEU A 196 12.19 11.19 15.39
N SER A 197 11.42 12.25 15.64
CA SER A 197 11.96 13.58 15.91
C SER A 197 12.69 13.65 17.26
N ASP A 198 12.23 12.91 18.26
CA ASP A 198 12.85 12.86 19.59
C ASP A 198 14.26 12.24 19.55
N ILE A 199 14.51 11.32 18.62
CA ILE A 199 15.85 10.77 18.36
C ILE A 199 16.84 11.88 17.97
N LYS A 200 16.41 12.84 17.14
CA LYS A 200 17.25 13.96 16.69
C LYS A 200 17.58 14.93 17.83
N ILE A 201 16.64 15.15 18.77
CA ILE A 201 16.85 16.01 19.94
C ILE A 201 17.91 15.38 20.86
N ASN A 202 17.87 14.06 21.06
CA ASN A 202 18.80 13.35 21.94
C ASN A 202 20.24 13.26 21.35
N LEU A 203 20.39 13.22 20.02
CA LEU A 203 21.69 13.28 19.33
C LEU A 203 22.38 14.65 19.46
N LYS A 204 21.61 15.74 19.66
CA LYS A 204 22.15 17.09 19.81
C LYS A 204 22.49 17.45 21.27
N GLY A 205 22.01 16.64 22.24
CA GLY A 205 22.19 16.85 23.69
C GLY A 205 23.35 16.10 24.34
N LYS A 206 24.13 15.31 23.58
CA LYS A 206 25.37 14.69 24.07
C LYS A 206 26.58 15.28 23.36
N LYS A 207 27.02 16.44 23.84
CA LYS A 207 28.40 16.93 23.70
C LYS A 207 28.87 17.39 25.06
#